data_AF-I0CCB5-F1
#
_entry.id   AF-I0CCB5-F1
#
_cell.length_a   1.000
_cell.length_b   1.000
_cell.length_c   1.000
_cell.angle_alpha   90.00
_cell.angle_beta   90.00
_cell.angle_gamma   90.00
#
_symmetry.space_group_name_H-M   'P 1'
#
loop_
_entity.id
_entity.type
_entity.pdbx_description
1 polymer ?
#
loop_
_entity_poly.entity_id
_entity_poly.type
_entity_poly.pdbx_seq_one_letter_code
_entity_poly.pdbx_strand_id
1 'polypeptide(L)'
;VGKHCEDGVCTVTAGPKDMVVGFANLGILHVTKKKVFETLEARMTDACVRGYNPGLLVHPDLAYLQAEGGGDRQLTDREKEIIRQAALQQTKEMDLSVVRLMFTAFLPDSTGSFTRRLEPVVSDAIYDSKAPNASNLKIVRMDRTAGCVTGGEEIYLLCDKVQKDDIQIRFYEEEENGGIWEGFGDFSPTDVHRQFAIVFKTPKYKDVNITKPA
;
A
#
# COMPACT_ATOMS: atom_id res chain seq x y z
N VAL A 1 7.05 1.75 12.72
CA VAL A 1 7.90 2.58 13.59
C VAL A 1 7.09 3.78 14.05
N GLY A 2 7.45 4.40 15.18
CA GLY A 2 6.69 5.54 15.71
C GLY A 2 6.38 5.36 17.19
N LYS A 3 5.38 6.11 17.66
CA LYS A 3 4.95 6.05 19.06
C LYS A 3 4.37 4.67 19.36
N HIS A 4 4.78 4.07 20.47
CA HIS A 4 4.35 2.72 20.89
C HIS A 4 4.75 1.59 19.92
N CYS A 5 5.75 1.82 19.05
CA CYS A 5 6.29 0.78 18.18
C CYS A 5 7.63 0.26 18.66
N GLU A 6 7.78 -1.05 18.69
CA GLU A 6 9.03 -1.76 18.95
C GLU A 6 9.10 -2.96 18.00
N ASP A 7 10.28 -3.21 17.41
CA ASP A 7 10.50 -4.32 16.46
C ASP A 7 9.48 -4.43 15.31
N GLY A 8 8.91 -3.30 14.88
CA GLY A 8 7.92 -3.25 13.81
C GLY A 8 6.49 -3.59 14.24
N VAL A 9 6.26 -3.88 15.52
CA VAL A 9 4.94 -4.09 16.13
C VAL A 9 4.52 -2.84 16.89
N CYS A 10 3.26 -2.44 16.79
CA CYS A 10 2.69 -1.35 17.60
C CYS A 10 1.79 -1.94 18.68
N THR A 11 2.09 -1.64 19.95
CA THR A 11 1.34 -2.17 21.09
C THR A 11 0.77 -1.03 21.93
N VAL A 12 -0.55 -1.01 22.06
CA VAL A 12 -1.30 0.03 22.76
C VAL A 12 -2.36 -0.62 23.65
N THR A 13 -2.62 -0.01 24.81
CA THR A 13 -3.63 -0.51 25.75
C THR A 13 -4.94 0.25 25.55
N ALA A 14 -6.04 -0.47 25.31
CA ALA A 14 -7.38 0.10 25.32
C ALA A 14 -7.79 0.44 26.76
N GLY A 15 -8.32 1.64 26.99
CA GLY A 15 -8.68 2.10 28.32
C GLY A 15 -9.92 1.39 28.87
N PRO A 16 -10.12 1.33 30.19
CA PRO A 16 -11.27 0.63 30.80
C PRO A 16 -12.63 1.27 30.49
N LYS A 17 -12.65 2.52 29.98
CA LYS A 17 -13.86 3.28 29.64
C LYS A 17 -13.97 3.60 28.16
N ASP A 18 -12.86 3.54 27.43
CA ASP A 18 -12.79 3.85 26.02
C ASP A 18 -12.20 2.67 25.27
N MET A 19 -13.06 1.98 24.54
CA MET A 19 -12.72 0.81 23.73
C MET A 19 -12.30 1.20 22.31
N VAL A 20 -12.22 2.51 22.01
CA VAL A 20 -11.72 3.03 20.75
C VAL A 20 -10.24 3.36 20.90
N VAL A 21 -9.43 2.85 19.99
CA VAL A 21 -7.98 3.07 19.99
C VAL A 21 -7.58 3.69 18.67
N GLY A 22 -6.96 4.87 18.74
CA GLY A 22 -6.41 5.58 17.60
C GLY A 22 -4.89 5.40 17.49
N PHE A 23 -4.41 5.17 16.28
CA PHE A 23 -2.98 5.03 15.98
C PHE A 23 -2.48 6.25 15.22
N ALA A 24 -2.04 7.28 15.95
CA ALA A 24 -1.42 8.45 15.37
C ALA A 24 0.11 8.28 15.28
N ASN A 25 0.74 8.91 14.28
CA ASN A 25 2.20 8.95 14.09
C ASN A 25 2.85 7.57 13.84
N LEU A 26 2.17 6.71 13.07
CA LEU A 26 2.76 5.49 12.54
C LEU A 26 3.55 5.80 11.26
N GLY A 27 4.80 5.35 11.23
CA GLY A 27 5.64 5.32 10.03
C GLY A 27 5.88 3.88 9.58
N ILE A 28 5.92 3.68 8.26
CA ILE A 28 6.30 2.41 7.63
C ILE A 28 7.78 2.50 7.28
N LEU A 29 8.58 1.57 7.81
CA LEU A 29 10.01 1.51 7.52
C LEU A 29 10.24 0.60 6.31
N HIS A 30 10.74 1.17 5.21
CA HIS A 30 11.03 0.41 4.01
C HIS A 30 12.35 -0.36 4.15
N VAL A 31 12.31 -1.69 4.05
CA VAL A 31 13.50 -2.55 4.05
C VAL A 31 14.16 -2.55 2.67
N THR A 32 15.49 -2.65 2.60
CA THR A 32 16.16 -2.78 1.30
C THR A 32 16.02 -4.19 0.76
N LYS A 33 15.96 -4.37 -0.57
CA LYS A 33 15.85 -5.69 -1.22
C LYS A 33 16.87 -6.72 -0.72
N LYS A 34 18.10 -6.29 -0.42
CA LYS A 34 19.18 -7.15 0.09
C LYS A 34 18.93 -7.66 1.51
N LYS A 35 18.15 -6.93 2.30
CA LYS A 35 17.89 -7.20 3.72
C LYS A 35 16.52 -7.83 3.99
N VAL A 36 15.74 -8.10 2.94
CA VAL A 36 14.37 -8.62 3.09
C VAL A 36 14.37 -9.95 3.84
N PHE A 37 15.21 -10.90 3.41
CA PHE A 37 15.27 -12.23 4.01
C PHE A 37 15.62 -12.17 5.51
N GLU A 38 16.75 -11.54 5.87
CA GLU A 38 17.20 -11.43 7.27
C GLU A 38 16.17 -10.73 8.16
N THR A 39 15.51 -9.69 7.62
CA THR A 39 14.50 -8.93 8.35
C THR A 39 13.23 -9.75 8.54
N LEU A 40 12.80 -10.48 7.52
CA LEU A 40 11.61 -11.32 7.57
C LEU A 40 11.80 -12.49 8.54
N GLU A 41 12.93 -13.20 8.46
CA GLU A 41 13.28 -14.30 9.37
C GLU A 41 13.28 -13.82 10.83
N ALA A 42 13.87 -12.66 11.11
CA ALA A 42 13.86 -12.07 12.44
C ALA A 42 12.45 -11.70 12.93
N ARG A 43 11.61 -11.12 12.06
CA ARG A 43 10.21 -10.76 12.40
C ARG A 43 9.34 -11.98 12.66
N MET A 44 9.48 -13.03 11.86
CA MET A 44 8.78 -14.30 12.08
C MET A 44 9.21 -14.96 13.38
N THR A 45 10.51 -14.91 13.69
CA THR A 45 11.07 -15.42 14.95
C THR A 45 10.46 -14.69 16.15
N ASP A 46 10.48 -13.36 16.15
CA ASP A 46 9.91 -12.54 17.22
C ASP A 46 8.40 -12.79 17.39
N ALA A 47 7.65 -12.90 16.28
CA ALA A 47 6.23 -13.25 16.30
C ALA A 47 5.97 -14.63 16.93
N CYS A 48 6.82 -15.63 16.68
CA CYS A 48 6.70 -16.97 17.28
C CYS A 48 7.03 -16.97 18.77
N VAL A 49 8.05 -16.22 19.19
CA VAL A 49 8.42 -16.05 20.60
C VAL A 49 7.30 -15.35 21.37
N ARG A 50 6.72 -14.28 20.82
CA ARG A 50 5.62 -13.53 21.45
C ARG A 50 4.25 -14.19 21.29
N GLY A 51 4.12 -15.17 20.40
CA GLY A 51 2.84 -15.82 20.09
C GLY A 51 1.87 -14.93 19.32
N TYR A 52 2.39 -13.97 18.55
CA TYR A 52 1.61 -13.02 17.75
C TYR A 52 1.27 -13.60 16.38
N ASN A 53 0.20 -14.40 16.35
CA ASN A 53 -0.37 -15.01 15.14
C ASN A 53 0.62 -15.86 14.29
N PRO A 54 1.53 -16.68 14.87
CA PRO A 54 2.52 -17.42 14.09
C PRO A 54 1.89 -18.45 13.13
N GLY A 55 0.80 -19.10 13.54
CA GLY A 55 0.03 -20.01 12.69
C GLY A 55 -0.58 -19.35 11.44
N LEU A 56 -0.86 -18.05 11.52
CA LEU A 56 -1.48 -17.28 10.45
C LEU A 56 -0.45 -16.60 9.55
N LEU A 57 0.61 -16.03 10.15
CA LEU A 57 1.59 -15.20 9.44
C LEU A 57 2.82 -15.96 8.98
N VAL A 58 3.20 -17.04 9.67
CA VAL A 58 4.46 -17.75 9.42
C VAL A 58 4.18 -19.10 8.76
N HIS A 59 3.56 -20.02 9.50
CA HIS A 59 3.28 -21.37 9.02
C HIS A 59 2.20 -22.03 9.88
N PRO A 60 1.22 -22.75 9.29
CA PRO A 60 0.13 -23.40 10.05
C PRO A 60 0.60 -24.33 11.16
N ASP A 61 1.70 -25.06 10.96
CA ASP A 61 2.27 -25.95 11.98
C ASP A 61 2.70 -25.22 13.26
N LEU A 62 2.88 -23.89 13.23
CA LEU A 62 3.24 -23.08 14.39
C LEU A 62 2.00 -22.50 15.11
N ALA A 63 0.78 -22.91 14.77
CA ALA A 63 -0.46 -22.38 15.35
C ALA A 63 -0.61 -22.64 16.87
N TYR A 64 0.09 -23.64 17.40
CA TYR A 64 0.11 -23.93 18.84
C TYR A 64 0.92 -22.90 19.65
N LEU A 65 1.76 -22.10 18.98
CA LEU A 65 2.54 -21.03 19.61
C LEU A 65 1.65 -19.82 19.88
N GLN A 66 0.98 -19.81 21.02
CA GLN A 66 0.13 -18.69 21.46
C GLN A 66 0.86 -17.76 22.43
N ALA A 67 0.29 -16.57 22.67
CA ALA A 67 0.82 -15.63 23.64
C ALA A 67 0.65 -16.22 25.06
N GLU A 68 1.76 -16.33 25.80
CA GLU A 68 1.78 -16.81 27.18
C GLU A 68 2.15 -15.65 28.12
N GLY A 69 1.61 -15.64 29.34
CA GLY A 69 1.80 -14.56 30.33
C GLY A 69 3.20 -14.47 30.95
N GLY A 70 4.18 -15.24 30.45
CA GLY A 70 5.57 -15.27 30.92
C GLY A 70 6.56 -15.11 29.76
N GLY A 71 7.47 -14.16 29.89
CA GLY A 71 8.44 -13.80 28.85
C GLY A 71 9.48 -14.88 28.53
N ASP A 72 9.94 -14.85 27.28
CA ASP A 72 10.99 -15.65 26.64
C ASP A 72 10.73 -17.14 26.47
N ARG A 73 9.73 -17.46 25.63
CA ARG A 73 9.65 -18.77 24.97
C ARG A 73 10.94 -19.02 24.18
N GLN A 74 11.64 -20.11 24.48
CA GLN A 74 12.74 -20.58 23.64
C GLN A 74 12.21 -21.45 22.50
N LEU A 75 12.54 -21.06 21.27
CA LEU A 75 12.21 -21.85 20.08
C LEU A 75 13.14 -23.06 19.96
N THR A 76 12.54 -24.21 19.71
CA THR A 76 13.21 -25.45 19.32
C THR A 76 13.88 -25.31 17.95
N ASP A 77 14.84 -26.19 17.66
CA ASP A 77 15.53 -26.18 16.36
C ASP A 77 14.58 -26.50 15.20
N ARG A 78 13.55 -27.32 15.45
CA ARG A 78 12.50 -27.61 14.47
C ARG A 78 11.69 -26.36 14.12
N GLU A 79 11.28 -25.57 15.11
CA GLU A 79 10.52 -24.33 14.88
C GLU A 79 11.36 -23.29 14.13
N LYS A 80 12.65 -23.15 14.49
CA LYS A 80 13.59 -22.28 13.77
C LYS A 80 13.72 -22.67 12.29
N GLU A 81 13.80 -23.97 12.00
CA GLU A 81 13.88 -24.43 10.61
C GLU A 81 12.59 -24.12 9.83
N ILE A 82 11.41 -24.32 10.43
CA ILE A 82 10.12 -23.95 9.81
C ILE A 82 10.09 -22.44 9.49
N ILE A 83 10.50 -21.60 10.44
CA ILE A 83 10.58 -20.14 10.25
C ILE A 83 11.51 -19.78 9.09
N ARG A 84 12.70 -20.39 9.06
CA ARG A 84 13.70 -20.14 8.01
C ARG A 84 13.20 -20.53 6.63
N GLN A 85 12.56 -21.69 6.49
CA GLN A 85 11.98 -22.14 5.23
C GLN A 85 10.83 -21.23 4.77
N ALA A 86 9.94 -20.85 5.69
CA ALA A 86 8.86 -19.90 5.40
C ALA A 86 9.42 -18.55 4.95
N ALA A 87 10.45 -18.03 5.62
CA ALA A 87 11.09 -16.77 5.24
C ALA A 87 11.74 -16.84 3.85
N LEU A 88 12.41 -17.95 3.49
CA LEU A 88 13.01 -18.16 2.17
C LEU A 88 11.96 -18.14 1.06
N GLN A 89 10.80 -18.77 1.29
CA GLN A 89 9.72 -18.82 0.31
C GLN A 89 9.04 -17.46 0.16
N GLN A 90 8.57 -16.88 1.28
CA GLN A 90 7.82 -15.63 1.26
C GLN A 90 8.65 -14.42 0.79
N THR A 91 9.97 -14.45 0.98
CA THR A 91 10.86 -13.39 0.45
C THR A 91 10.79 -13.26 -1.06
N LYS A 92 10.55 -14.35 -1.80
CA LYS A 92 10.48 -14.33 -3.28
C LYS A 92 9.20 -13.67 -3.79
N GLU A 93 8.15 -13.72 -2.99
CA GLU A 93 6.80 -13.26 -3.35
C GLU A 93 6.48 -11.89 -2.76
N MET A 94 7.36 -11.35 -1.91
CA MET A 94 7.11 -10.10 -1.19
C MET A 94 7.12 -8.87 -2.10
N ASP A 95 5.99 -8.17 -2.13
CA ASP A 95 5.89 -6.84 -2.72
C ASP A 95 6.30 -5.78 -1.69
N LEU A 96 7.31 -4.98 -2.01
CA LEU A 96 7.81 -3.90 -1.14
C LEU A 96 7.08 -2.57 -1.35
N SER A 97 6.19 -2.49 -2.34
CA SER A 97 5.42 -1.27 -2.68
C SER A 97 4.08 -1.17 -1.98
N VAL A 98 3.63 -2.23 -1.31
CA VAL A 98 2.31 -2.30 -0.67
C VAL A 98 2.38 -3.05 0.65
N VAL A 99 1.64 -2.58 1.65
CA VAL A 99 1.46 -3.26 2.93
C VAL A 99 0.00 -3.21 3.39
N ARG A 100 -0.35 -4.03 4.37
CA ARG A 100 -1.63 -3.94 5.10
C ARG A 100 -1.33 -3.91 6.59
N LEU A 101 -2.20 -3.28 7.37
CA LEU A 101 -2.14 -3.31 8.83
C LEU A 101 -3.01 -4.45 9.33
N MET A 102 -2.48 -5.25 10.26
CA MET A 102 -3.25 -6.27 10.97
C MET A 102 -3.40 -5.86 12.44
N PHE A 103 -4.63 -5.78 12.90
CA PHE A 103 -4.98 -5.47 14.28
C PHE A 103 -5.35 -6.76 15.00
N THR A 104 -4.76 -7.00 16.17
CA THR A 104 -5.09 -8.14 17.02
C THR A 104 -5.30 -7.63 18.44
N ALA A 105 -6.51 -7.85 18.97
CA ALA A 105 -6.83 -7.50 20.35
C ALA A 105 -6.57 -8.71 21.26
N PHE A 106 -5.95 -8.45 22.40
CA PHE A 106 -5.73 -9.43 23.46
C PHE A 106 -6.50 -8.97 24.71
N LEU A 107 -7.32 -9.86 25.26
CA LEU A 107 -8.07 -9.64 26.50
C LEU A 107 -7.29 -10.23 27.68
N PRO A 108 -7.48 -9.68 28.90
CA PRO A 108 -6.88 -10.26 30.10
C PRO A 108 -7.47 -11.65 30.39
N ASP A 109 -6.62 -12.57 30.80
CA ASP A 109 -7.00 -13.88 31.34
C ASP A 109 -7.26 -13.82 32.86
N SER A 110 -7.45 -14.98 33.48
CA SER A 110 -7.70 -15.11 34.93
C SER A 110 -6.56 -14.61 35.81
N THR A 111 -5.35 -14.47 35.28
CA THR A 111 -4.17 -13.93 35.98
C THR A 111 -3.98 -12.42 35.75
N GLY A 112 -4.80 -11.82 34.90
CA GLY A 112 -4.65 -10.44 34.43
C GLY A 112 -3.68 -10.29 33.26
N SER A 113 -3.12 -11.38 32.74
CA SER A 113 -2.20 -11.36 31.60
C SER A 113 -2.99 -11.28 30.29
N PHE A 114 -2.53 -10.45 29.34
CA PHE A 114 -3.22 -10.24 28.06
C PHE A 114 -2.91 -11.35 27.05
N THR A 115 -3.50 -12.53 27.23
CA THR A 115 -3.23 -13.74 26.43
C THR A 115 -4.43 -14.17 25.57
N ARG A 116 -5.64 -13.73 25.92
CA ARG A 116 -6.87 -14.13 25.21
C ARG A 116 -7.06 -13.35 23.91
N ARG A 117 -6.61 -13.94 22.82
CA ARG A 117 -6.67 -13.35 21.48
C ARG A 117 -8.09 -13.31 20.90
N LEU A 118 -8.46 -12.20 20.26
CA LEU A 118 -9.62 -12.08 19.38
C LEU A 118 -9.23 -12.27 17.91
N GLU A 119 -10.22 -12.45 17.03
CA GLU A 119 -9.94 -12.63 15.61
C GLU A 119 -9.25 -11.40 15.00
N PRO A 120 -8.15 -11.57 14.26
CA PRO A 120 -7.41 -10.43 13.72
C PRO A 120 -8.20 -9.78 12.58
N VAL A 121 -8.09 -8.46 12.46
CA VAL A 121 -8.72 -7.69 11.39
C VAL A 121 -7.65 -7.02 10.55
N VAL A 122 -7.79 -7.07 9.23
CA VAL A 122 -6.82 -6.51 8.28
C VAL A 122 -7.39 -5.26 7.61
N SER A 123 -6.63 -4.17 7.58
CA SER A 123 -7.00 -2.91 6.93
C SER A 123 -7.01 -3.02 5.41
N ASP A 124 -7.43 -1.96 4.72
CA ASP A 124 -7.14 -1.79 3.30
C ASP A 124 -5.64 -1.73 3.01
N ALA A 125 -5.28 -1.90 1.73
CA ALA A 125 -3.91 -1.79 1.25
C ALA A 125 -3.39 -0.35 1.35
N ILE A 126 -2.16 -0.22 1.82
CA ILE A 126 -1.41 1.04 1.90
C ILE A 126 -0.28 0.95 0.90
N TYR A 127 -0.31 1.82 -0.10
CA TYR A 127 0.67 1.86 -1.18
C TYR A 127 1.75 2.89 -0.90
N ASP A 128 3.00 2.53 -1.18
CA ASP A 128 4.12 3.45 -1.11
C ASP A 128 4.03 4.47 -2.24
N SER A 129 3.78 5.74 -1.89
CA SER A 129 3.77 6.86 -2.85
C SER A 129 5.09 7.06 -3.63
N LYS A 130 6.19 6.46 -3.17
CA LYS A 130 7.49 6.45 -3.87
C LYS A 130 7.64 5.27 -4.83
N ALA A 131 6.77 4.26 -4.75
CA ALA A 131 6.78 3.16 -5.69
C ALA A 131 6.37 3.65 -7.09
N PRO A 132 7.04 3.17 -8.16
CA PRO A 132 6.83 3.71 -9.50
C PRO A 132 5.43 3.47 -10.10
N ASN A 133 4.67 2.55 -9.52
CA ASN A 133 3.33 2.10 -9.91
C ASN A 133 2.22 2.62 -8.96
N ALA A 134 2.59 3.30 -7.87
CA ALA A 134 1.66 3.88 -6.91
C ALA A 134 1.97 5.37 -6.66
N SER A 135 2.68 6.00 -7.59
CA SER A 135 2.89 7.44 -7.55
C SER A 135 1.55 8.15 -7.72
N ASN A 136 1.30 9.17 -6.91
CA ASN A 136 0.15 10.03 -7.11
C ASN A 136 0.28 10.72 -8.47
N LEU A 137 -0.71 10.53 -9.33
CA LEU A 137 -0.76 11.19 -10.63
C LEU A 137 -1.08 12.67 -10.43
N LYS A 138 -0.24 13.53 -11.00
CA LYS A 138 -0.40 14.98 -10.91
C LYS A 138 0.05 15.66 -12.18
N ILE A 139 -0.84 16.47 -12.75
CA ILE A 139 -0.49 17.43 -13.80
C ILE A 139 0.17 18.65 -13.13
N VAL A 140 1.42 18.93 -13.50
CA VAL A 140 2.21 20.04 -12.94
C VAL A 140 1.99 21.31 -13.75
N ARG A 141 2.01 21.19 -15.07
CA ARG A 141 1.82 22.32 -16.00
C ARG A 141 1.44 21.80 -17.38
N MET A 142 0.70 22.60 -18.13
CA MET A 142 0.43 22.39 -19.55
C MET A 142 0.83 23.65 -20.32
N ASP A 143 1.29 23.50 -21.56
CA ASP A 143 1.60 24.64 -22.43
C ASP A 143 0.34 25.32 -22.98
N ARG A 144 -0.72 24.54 -23.25
CA ARG A 144 -2.05 24.98 -23.67
C ARG A 144 -3.11 24.38 -22.77
N THR A 145 -4.09 25.21 -22.41
CA THR A 145 -5.24 24.83 -21.57
C THR A 145 -6.58 25.02 -22.29
N ALA A 146 -6.54 25.32 -23.58
CA ALA A 146 -7.70 25.43 -24.46
C ALA A 146 -7.31 24.95 -25.86
N GLY A 147 -8.30 24.49 -26.63
CA GLY A 147 -8.11 24.00 -27.98
C GLY A 147 -9.40 24.02 -28.81
N CYS A 148 -9.25 23.75 -30.10
CA CYS A 148 -10.33 23.63 -31.05
C CYS A 148 -11.10 22.33 -30.81
N VAL A 149 -12.43 22.40 -30.89
CA VAL A 149 -13.34 21.25 -30.74
C VAL A 149 -13.09 20.12 -31.75
N THR A 150 -12.40 20.39 -32.85
CA THR A 150 -12.02 19.36 -33.82
C THR A 150 -10.94 18.40 -33.30
N GLY A 151 -10.21 18.79 -32.25
CA GLY A 151 -9.07 18.05 -31.71
C GLY A 151 -7.85 18.07 -32.64
N GLY A 152 -6.87 17.22 -32.33
CA GLY A 152 -5.64 17.03 -33.10
C GLY A 152 -4.51 18.03 -32.79
N GLU A 153 -4.70 18.94 -31.84
CA GLU A 153 -3.67 19.90 -31.44
C GLU A 153 -2.66 19.27 -30.51
N GLU A 154 -1.37 19.50 -30.78
CA GLU A 154 -0.27 19.02 -29.95
C GLU A 154 -0.15 19.84 -28.66
N ILE A 155 -0.07 19.15 -27.52
CA ILE A 155 0.05 19.71 -26.18
C ILE A 155 1.27 19.10 -25.49
N TYR A 156 2.01 19.95 -24.77
CA TYR A 156 3.11 19.57 -23.89
C TYR A 156 2.63 19.61 -22.44
N LEU A 157 2.54 18.44 -21.82
CA LEU A 157 2.09 18.27 -20.44
C LEU A 157 3.27 17.84 -19.56
N LEU A 158 3.55 18.62 -18.51
CA LEU A 158 4.47 18.27 -17.44
C LEU A 158 3.71 17.60 -16.31
N CYS A 159 4.21 16.47 -15.83
CA CYS A 159 3.58 15.67 -14.77
C CYS A 159 4.61 15.16 -13.76
N ASP A 160 4.12 14.68 -12.61
CA ASP A 160 4.90 13.83 -11.72
C ASP A 160 5.23 12.49 -12.40
N LYS A 161 6.09 11.68 -11.77
CA LYS A 161 6.65 10.48 -12.39
C LYS A 161 5.56 9.48 -12.84
N VAL A 162 5.54 9.17 -14.13
CA VAL A 162 4.62 8.17 -14.76
C VAL A 162 5.37 7.00 -15.41
N GLN A 163 4.66 5.90 -15.67
CA GLN A 163 5.14 4.80 -16.51
C GLN A 163 4.59 4.94 -17.92
N LYS A 164 5.45 4.89 -18.93
CA LYS A 164 5.05 5.12 -20.33
C LYS A 164 4.07 4.08 -20.89
N ASP A 165 4.07 2.87 -20.35
CA ASP A 165 3.25 1.74 -20.81
C ASP A 165 1.95 1.61 -19.97
N ASP A 166 1.79 2.44 -18.93
CA ASP A 166 0.66 2.41 -17.98
C ASP A 166 0.24 3.86 -17.62
N ILE A 167 -0.04 4.66 -18.64
CA ILE A 167 -0.53 6.03 -18.50
C ILE A 167 -1.46 6.39 -19.65
N GLN A 168 -2.48 7.20 -19.35
CA GLN A 168 -3.41 7.76 -20.33
C GLN A 168 -3.83 9.16 -19.92
N ILE A 169 -4.22 9.98 -20.89
CA ILE A 169 -4.72 11.34 -20.66
C ILE A 169 -6.20 11.34 -20.99
N ARG A 170 -7.05 11.49 -19.98
CA ARG A 170 -8.51 11.48 -20.10
C ARG A 170 -9.06 12.89 -19.98
N PHE A 171 -9.74 13.35 -21.02
CA PHE A 171 -10.62 14.50 -21.01
C PHE A 171 -12.02 14.00 -20.66
N TYR A 172 -12.75 14.75 -19.84
CA TYR A 172 -14.13 14.41 -19.53
C TYR A 172 -14.94 15.67 -19.23
N GLU A 173 -16.25 15.56 -19.41
CA GLU A 173 -17.24 16.55 -19.02
C GLU A 173 -18.43 15.82 -18.38
N GLU A 174 -18.86 16.27 -17.20
CA GLU A 174 -20.06 15.77 -16.53
C GLU A 174 -21.29 16.53 -17.04
N GLU A 175 -22.30 15.80 -17.51
CA GLU A 175 -23.57 16.36 -17.96
C GLU A 175 -24.58 16.45 -16.82
N GLU A 176 -25.52 17.40 -16.89
CA GLU A 176 -26.54 17.63 -15.85
C GLU A 176 -27.44 16.41 -15.57
N ASN A 177 -27.57 15.51 -16.55
CA ASN A 177 -28.35 14.27 -16.45
C ASN A 177 -27.56 13.13 -15.76
N GLY A 178 -26.32 13.37 -15.31
CA GLY A 178 -25.42 12.36 -14.75
C GLY A 178 -24.64 11.56 -15.79
N GLY A 179 -24.74 11.91 -17.07
CA GLY A 179 -23.89 11.38 -18.14
C GLY A 179 -22.47 11.93 -18.06
N ILE A 180 -21.50 11.21 -18.61
CA ILE A 180 -20.10 11.65 -18.68
C ILE A 180 -19.65 11.48 -20.13
N TRP A 181 -19.25 12.58 -20.76
CA TRP A 181 -18.45 12.50 -21.99
C TRP A 181 -17.01 12.22 -21.62
N GLU A 182 -16.34 11.36 -22.38
CA GLU A 182 -14.90 11.14 -22.24
C GLU A 182 -14.20 11.07 -23.60
N GLY A 183 -12.95 11.53 -23.63
CA GLY A 183 -12.06 11.43 -24.77
C GLY A 183 -10.62 11.25 -24.30
N PHE A 184 -9.82 10.50 -25.06
CA PHE A 184 -8.43 10.22 -24.70
C PHE A 184 -7.46 10.99 -25.60
N GLY A 185 -6.45 11.60 -24.99
CA GLY A 185 -5.34 12.18 -25.73
C GLY A 185 -4.58 11.11 -26.52
N ASP A 186 -4.24 11.42 -27.76
CA ASP A 186 -3.54 10.52 -28.67
C ASP A 186 -2.02 10.71 -28.53
N PHE A 187 -1.33 9.66 -28.08
CA PHE A 187 0.11 9.60 -27.96
C PHE A 187 0.60 8.15 -27.89
N SER A 188 1.88 7.93 -28.15
CA SER A 188 2.54 6.65 -28.03
C SER A 188 3.48 6.61 -26.82
N PRO A 189 3.92 5.42 -26.35
CA PRO A 189 4.89 5.33 -25.27
C PRO A 189 6.22 6.07 -25.52
N THR A 190 6.56 6.36 -26.78
CA THR A 190 7.75 7.14 -27.13
C THR A 190 7.59 8.64 -26.90
N ASP A 191 6.35 9.13 -26.82
CA ASP A 191 6.04 10.54 -26.57
C ASP A 191 6.05 10.89 -25.06
N VAL A 192 6.21 9.88 -24.21
CA VAL A 192 6.45 10.03 -22.77
C VAL A 192 7.93 10.31 -22.53
N HIS A 193 8.26 11.59 -22.34
CA HIS A 193 9.63 12.04 -22.17
C HIS A 193 10.11 11.85 -20.73
N ARG A 194 11.02 10.89 -20.55
CA ARG A 194 11.76 10.66 -19.29
C ARG A 194 10.88 10.52 -18.05
N GLN A 195 9.64 10.05 -18.19
CA GLN A 195 8.64 9.89 -17.11
C GLN A 195 8.05 11.18 -16.53
N PHE A 196 8.42 12.36 -17.02
CA PHE A 196 8.03 13.65 -16.41
C PHE A 196 7.33 14.61 -17.37
N ALA A 197 7.23 14.25 -18.64
CA ALA A 197 6.45 14.98 -19.62
C ALA A 197 5.81 14.03 -20.62
N ILE A 198 4.67 14.44 -21.18
CA ILE A 198 3.95 13.73 -22.23
C ILE A 198 3.62 14.76 -23.31
N VAL A 199 3.98 14.42 -24.55
CA VAL A 199 3.49 15.13 -25.74
C VAL A 199 2.32 14.33 -26.30
N PHE A 200 1.16 14.96 -26.47
CA PHE A 200 -0.02 14.27 -26.98
C PHE A 200 -0.87 15.18 -27.85
N LYS A 201 -1.79 14.59 -28.62
CA LYS A 201 -2.79 15.32 -29.40
C LYS A 201 -4.15 15.29 -28.74
N THR A 202 -4.83 16.44 -28.67
CA THR A 202 -6.15 16.54 -28.06
C THR A 202 -7.18 15.65 -28.76
N PRO A 203 -8.08 14.97 -28.02
CA PRO A 203 -9.21 14.29 -28.61
C PRO A 203 -10.16 15.29 -29.29
N LYS A 204 -10.97 14.81 -30.22
CA LYS A 204 -12.10 15.57 -30.77
C LYS A 204 -13.17 15.73 -29.69
N TYR A 205 -13.74 16.93 -29.56
CA TYR A 205 -14.84 17.19 -28.63
C TYR A 205 -16.16 16.54 -29.08
N LYS A 206 -17.11 16.34 -28.14
CA LYS A 206 -18.37 15.63 -28.38
C LYS A 206 -19.20 16.21 -29.52
N ASP A 207 -19.28 17.54 -29.59
CA ASP A 207 -19.93 18.28 -30.66
C ASP A 207 -18.97 19.34 -31.21
N VAL A 208 -18.78 19.34 -32.53
CA VAL A 208 -17.90 20.30 -33.21
C VAL A 208 -18.60 21.58 -33.64
N ASN A 209 -19.93 21.63 -33.55
CA ASN A 209 -20.74 22.75 -34.02
C ASN A 209 -21.21 23.66 -32.88
N ILE A 210 -20.51 23.65 -31.74
CA ILE A 210 -20.84 24.53 -30.61
C ILE A 210 -20.65 25.99 -30.99
N THR A 211 -21.51 26.85 -30.45
CA THR A 211 -21.52 28.30 -30.73
C THR A 211 -20.86 29.12 -29.62
N LYS A 212 -20.55 28.48 -28.49
CA LYS A 212 -19.84 29.05 -27.34
C LYS A 212 -18.78 28.06 -26.86
N PRO A 213 -17.68 28.54 -26.25
CA PRO A 213 -16.74 27.67 -25.55
C PRO A 213 -17.47 26.81 -24.51
N ALA A 214 -17.12 25.53 -24.47
CA ALA A 214 -17.51 24.59 -23.42
C ALA A 214 -16.38 24.50 -22.39
#